data_AF-X0XQZ4-F1
#
_entry.id   AF-X0XQZ4-F1
#
_cell.length_a   1.000
_cell.length_b   1.000
_cell.length_c   1.000
_cell.angle_alpha   90.00
_cell.angle_beta   90.00
_cell.angle_gamma   90.00
#
_symmetry.space_group_name_H-M   'P 1'
#
loop_
_entity.id
_entity.type
_entity.pdbx_description
1 polymer ?
#
loop_
_entity_poly.entity_id
_entity_poly.type
_entity_poly.pdbx_seq_one_letter_code
_entity_poly.pdbx_strand_id
1 'polypeptide(L)'
;MPTLLQTVEDMWTVSTDNQKTGDIPTQYVGRTREQTLTSCDGCSLAPNADGGCYAWSGKVSRGAGSVRRATDRGRPADLGAALDRTPRSAKCVRFGAIGDPARVARCKTNADISYARSEGFRVLGYTHHWKSEPHNGRLKESFLASCETMAQAREALARGWLVSVAGPESVPGMVTCPNYAKPEVQCN
;
A
#
# COMPACT_ATOMS: atom_id res chain seq x y z
N MET A 1 -22.40 -18.63 -9.17
CA MET A 1 -22.59 -17.20 -9.51
C MET A 1 -21.40 -16.45 -8.92
N PRO A 2 -20.61 -15.70 -9.72
CA PRO A 2 -19.55 -14.89 -9.16
C PRO A 2 -20.22 -13.83 -8.29
N THR A 3 -20.00 -13.92 -6.97
CA THR A 3 -20.37 -12.90 -6.02
C THR A 3 -19.87 -11.57 -6.56
N LEU A 4 -20.75 -10.58 -6.74
CA LEU A 4 -20.35 -9.21 -7.04
C LEU A 4 -19.34 -8.81 -5.96
N LEU A 5 -18.05 -8.88 -6.27
CA LEU A 5 -16.99 -8.44 -5.40
C LEU A 5 -17.32 -6.97 -5.12
N GLN A 6 -17.76 -6.68 -3.89
CA GLN A 6 -17.92 -5.31 -3.45
C GLN A 6 -16.61 -4.59 -3.78
N THR A 7 -16.70 -3.56 -4.61
CA THR A 7 -15.54 -2.79 -5.02
C THR A 7 -14.91 -2.23 -3.75
N VAL A 8 -13.69 -2.67 -3.45
CA VAL A 8 -12.95 -2.12 -2.32
C VAL A 8 -12.59 -0.68 -2.67
N GLU A 9 -13.15 0.26 -1.92
CA GLU A 9 -12.86 1.69 -2.06
C GLU A 9 -11.48 2.02 -1.50
N ASP A 10 -10.94 3.18 -1.87
CA ASP A 10 -9.70 3.72 -1.31
C ASP A 10 -9.89 5.16 -0.84
N MET A 11 -9.07 5.56 0.13
CA MET A 11 -9.06 6.90 0.69
C MET A 11 -7.63 7.42 0.72
N TRP A 12 -7.46 8.68 0.34
CA TRP A 12 -6.20 9.38 0.32
C TRP A 12 -6.16 10.48 1.38
N THR A 13 -5.03 10.60 2.04
CA THR A 13 -4.68 11.76 2.87
C THR A 13 -3.22 12.10 2.66
N VAL A 14 -2.79 13.27 3.12
CA VAL A 14 -1.36 13.51 3.38
C VAL A 14 -1.07 12.88 4.74
N SER A 15 -0.12 11.94 4.78
CA SER A 15 0.35 11.39 6.06
C SER A 15 1.18 12.47 6.74
N THR A 16 0.82 12.88 7.95
CA THR A 16 1.64 13.82 8.73
C THR A 16 2.58 13.06 9.67
N ASP A 17 3.74 13.63 9.96
CA ASP A 17 4.70 13.14 10.98
C ASP A 17 5.33 11.77 10.69
N ASN A 18 5.28 11.30 9.44
CA ASN A 18 5.94 10.07 9.05
C ASN A 18 7.44 10.32 8.80
N GLN A 19 8.26 10.00 9.80
CA GLN A 19 9.71 10.19 9.73
C GLN A 19 10.41 9.46 8.57
N LYS A 20 9.79 8.41 7.99
CA LYS A 20 10.41 7.59 6.94
C LYS A 20 10.29 8.20 5.56
N THR A 21 9.09 8.68 5.25
CA THR A 21 8.75 9.17 3.91
C THR A 21 8.49 10.68 3.88
N GLY A 22 8.46 11.32 5.05
CA GLY A 22 7.96 12.67 5.21
C GLY A 22 6.46 12.75 4.94
N ASP A 23 5.99 13.98 4.76
CA ASP A 23 4.60 14.30 4.51
C ASP A 23 4.23 14.05 3.06
N ILE A 24 3.83 12.82 2.76
CA ILE A 24 3.45 12.40 1.40
C ILE A 24 1.99 11.93 1.34
N PRO A 25 1.34 12.11 0.18
CA PRO A 25 0.06 11.46 -0.12
C PRO A 25 0.16 9.96 0.14
N THR A 26 -0.79 9.46 0.92
CA THR A 26 -0.80 8.08 1.37
C THR A 26 -2.21 7.52 1.26
N GLN A 27 -2.31 6.38 0.60
CA GLN A 27 -3.55 5.65 0.39
C GLN A 27 -3.83 4.69 1.55
N TYR A 28 -5.09 4.64 1.96
CA TYR A 28 -5.67 3.66 2.87
C TYR A 28 -6.79 2.94 2.13
N VAL A 29 -6.69 1.62 2.02
CA VAL A 29 -7.66 0.83 1.26
C VAL A 29 -8.79 0.39 2.17
N GLY A 30 -10.05 0.66 1.79
CA GLY A 30 -11.28 0.31 2.49
C GLY A 30 -11.90 1.46 3.32
N ARG A 31 -13.11 1.89 2.95
CA ARG A 31 -13.91 2.92 3.63
C ARG A 31 -14.30 2.50 5.05
N THR A 32 -14.47 1.20 5.27
CA THR A 32 -14.68 0.59 6.59
C THR A 32 -13.50 -0.31 6.96
N ARG A 33 -13.45 -0.73 8.23
CA ARG A 33 -12.43 -1.70 8.69
C ARG A 33 -12.61 -3.04 7.98
N GLU A 34 -13.85 -3.43 7.75
CA GLU A 34 -14.26 -4.67 7.09
C GLU A 34 -13.80 -4.67 5.64
N GLN A 35 -14.01 -3.58 4.89
CA GLN A 35 -13.49 -3.46 3.53
C GLN A 35 -11.97 -3.54 3.47
N THR A 36 -11.26 -2.93 4.43
CA THR A 36 -9.80 -3.07 4.52
C THR A 36 -9.41 -4.53 4.76
N LEU A 37 -10.14 -5.24 5.61
CA LEU A 37 -9.87 -6.65 5.90
C LEU A 37 -10.11 -7.52 4.65
N THR A 38 -11.22 -7.28 3.95
CA THR A 38 -11.53 -7.93 2.67
C THR A 38 -10.44 -7.68 1.62
N SER A 39 -9.87 -6.47 1.59
CA SER A 39 -8.74 -6.15 0.71
C SER A 39 -7.45 -6.92 1.06
N CYS A 40 -7.38 -7.54 2.24
CA CYS A 40 -6.26 -8.38 2.66
C CYS A 40 -6.56 -9.89 2.52
N ASP A 41 -7.73 -10.29 2.05
CA ASP A 41 -8.11 -11.70 1.98
C ASP A 41 -7.13 -12.50 1.11
N GLY A 42 -6.55 -13.56 1.70
CA GLY A 42 -5.51 -14.39 1.07
C GLY A 42 -4.07 -13.97 1.41
N CYS A 43 -3.88 -12.94 2.24
CA CYS A 43 -2.60 -12.61 2.85
C CYS A 43 -2.45 -13.38 4.18
N SER A 44 -1.38 -14.15 4.34
CA SER A 44 -1.11 -14.88 5.60
C SER A 44 -0.95 -13.95 6.80
N LEU A 45 -0.44 -12.73 6.58
CA LEU A 45 -0.23 -11.76 7.66
C LEU A 45 -1.52 -11.04 8.10
N ALA A 46 -2.63 -11.21 7.37
CA ALA A 46 -3.86 -10.50 7.67
C ALA A 46 -4.44 -10.93 9.03
N PRO A 47 -5.16 -10.05 9.76
CA PRO A 47 -5.74 -10.39 11.06
C PRO A 47 -6.73 -11.56 11.04
N ASN A 48 -7.29 -11.90 9.87
CA ASN A 48 -8.18 -13.04 9.66
C ASN A 48 -7.46 -14.31 9.19
N ALA A 49 -6.13 -14.31 9.13
CA ALA A 49 -5.26 -15.45 8.81
C ALA A 49 -4.31 -15.73 9.99
N ASP A 50 -3.00 -15.83 9.76
CA ASP A 50 -1.99 -16.07 10.81
C ASP A 50 -1.73 -14.82 11.66
N GLY A 51 -2.13 -13.64 11.17
CA GLY A 51 -1.95 -12.35 11.82
C GLY A 51 -0.52 -11.81 11.74
N GLY A 52 -0.18 -10.87 12.61
CA GLY A 52 1.17 -10.30 12.68
C GLY A 52 1.50 -9.21 11.64
N CYS A 53 0.57 -8.83 10.76
CA CYS A 53 0.79 -7.66 9.90
C CYS A 53 0.87 -6.38 10.74
N TYR A 54 2.05 -5.77 10.76
CA TYR A 54 2.32 -4.54 11.51
C TYR A 54 1.36 -3.40 11.15
N ALA A 55 0.86 -3.34 9.91
CA ALA A 55 -0.05 -2.28 9.45
C ALA A 55 -1.39 -2.28 10.19
N TRP A 56 -1.82 -3.43 10.73
CA TRP A 56 -3.04 -3.55 11.54
C TRP A 56 -2.86 -3.13 13.00
N SER A 57 -1.64 -2.78 13.39
CA SER A 57 -1.28 -2.31 14.73
C SER A 57 -0.70 -0.88 14.70
N GLY A 58 -0.56 -0.26 15.87
CA GLY A 58 0.19 0.99 16.04
C GLY A 58 -0.36 2.21 15.29
N LYS A 59 0.53 3.07 14.79
CA LYS A 59 0.15 4.34 14.11
C LYS A 59 -0.60 4.14 12.79
N VAL A 60 -0.30 3.09 12.03
CA VAL A 60 -0.90 2.87 10.70
C VAL A 60 -2.41 2.61 10.83
N SER A 61 -2.79 1.67 11.70
CA SER A 61 -4.20 1.36 11.99
C SER A 61 -4.96 2.57 12.56
N ARG A 62 -4.34 3.33 13.48
CA ARG A 62 -4.90 4.59 13.99
C ARG A 62 -5.07 5.66 12.91
N GLY A 63 -4.10 5.78 12.00
CA GLY A 63 -4.15 6.67 10.84
C GLY A 63 -5.32 6.33 9.93
N ALA A 64 -5.51 5.05 9.62
CA ALA A 64 -6.66 4.58 8.82
C ALA A 64 -8.00 4.96 9.47
N GLY A 65 -8.14 4.73 10.78
CA GLY A 65 -9.32 5.16 11.53
C GLY A 65 -9.53 6.67 11.54
N SER A 66 -8.45 7.46 11.58
CA SER A 66 -8.49 8.92 11.50
C SER A 66 -8.99 9.41 10.14
N VAL A 67 -8.46 8.85 9.05
CA VAL A 67 -8.88 9.17 7.68
C VAL A 67 -10.36 8.86 7.49
N ARG A 68 -10.81 7.67 7.89
CA ARG A 68 -12.23 7.28 7.80
C ARG A 68 -13.15 8.28 8.50
N ARG A 69 -12.86 8.63 9.75
CA ARG A 69 -13.64 9.62 10.51
C ARG A 69 -13.62 11.01 9.88
N ALA A 70 -12.50 11.42 9.29
CA ALA A 70 -12.42 12.71 8.61
C ALA A 70 -13.29 12.71 7.34
N THR A 71 -13.28 11.62 6.58
CA THR A 71 -14.13 11.45 5.40
C THR A 71 -15.61 11.37 5.77
N ASP A 72 -15.96 10.71 6.89
CA ASP A 72 -17.34 10.69 7.43
C ASP A 72 -17.84 12.09 7.78
N ARG A 73 -16.93 13.00 8.14
CA ARG A 73 -17.21 14.43 8.40
C ARG A 73 -17.15 15.29 7.14
N GLY A 74 -17.08 14.69 5.96
CA GLY A 74 -17.10 15.39 4.67
C GLY A 74 -15.74 15.83 4.14
N ARG A 75 -14.61 15.42 4.75
CA ARG A 75 -13.28 15.70 4.17
C ARG A 75 -13.08 14.88 2.88
N PRO A 76 -12.79 15.51 1.73
CA PRO A 76 -12.50 14.78 0.50
C PRO A 76 -11.26 13.90 0.66
N ALA A 77 -11.39 12.65 0.22
CA ALA A 77 -10.39 11.58 0.36
C ALA A 77 -10.03 10.93 -0.98
N ASP A 78 -10.21 11.63 -2.09
CA ASP A 78 -9.62 11.28 -3.37
C ASP A 78 -8.16 11.77 -3.46
N LEU A 79 -7.42 11.24 -4.44
CA LEU A 79 -6.02 11.56 -4.63
C LEU A 79 -5.81 13.06 -4.93
N GLY A 80 -6.66 13.69 -5.74
CA GLY A 80 -6.54 15.11 -6.10
C GLY A 80 -6.61 16.01 -4.89
N ALA A 81 -7.63 15.82 -4.05
CA ALA A 81 -7.73 16.57 -2.80
C ALA A 81 -6.53 16.33 -1.87
N ALA A 82 -5.91 15.16 -1.89
CA ALA A 82 -4.68 14.91 -1.15
C ALA A 82 -3.48 15.67 -1.76
N LEU A 83 -3.32 15.65 -3.09
CA LEU A 83 -2.25 16.37 -3.81
C LEU A 83 -2.34 17.89 -3.59
N ASP A 84 -3.54 18.48 -3.60
CA ASP A 84 -3.74 19.92 -3.35
C ASP A 84 -3.21 20.38 -1.98
N ARG A 85 -3.23 19.48 -1.00
CA ARG A 85 -2.78 19.73 0.39
C ARG A 85 -1.33 19.28 0.63
N THR A 86 -0.68 18.75 -0.40
CA THR A 86 0.64 18.14 -0.28
C THR A 86 1.75 19.19 -0.26
N PRO A 87 2.72 19.11 0.67
CA PRO A 87 3.87 20.01 0.67
C PRO A 87 4.66 19.92 -0.65
N ARG A 88 5.14 21.06 -1.17
CA ARG A 88 5.94 21.12 -2.41
C ARG A 88 7.25 20.29 -2.36
N SER A 89 7.71 19.96 -1.15
CA SER A 89 8.87 19.12 -0.91
C SER A 89 8.59 17.64 -1.19
N ALA A 90 7.33 17.19 -1.15
CA ALA A 90 6.97 15.82 -1.47
C ALA A 90 7.30 15.51 -2.93
N LYS A 91 7.89 14.34 -3.16
CA LYS A 91 8.31 13.86 -4.51
C LYS A 91 7.68 12.53 -4.89
N CYS A 92 6.88 11.95 -4.01
CA CYS A 92 6.23 10.68 -4.24
C CYS A 92 4.87 10.60 -3.56
N VAL A 93 4.09 9.62 -4.01
CA VAL A 93 2.85 9.17 -3.37
C VAL A 93 2.99 7.71 -2.95
N ARG A 94 2.35 7.34 -1.84
CA ARG A 94 2.35 5.98 -1.32
C ARG A 94 1.00 5.31 -1.54
N PHE A 95 1.01 4.21 -2.28
CA PHE A 95 -0.12 3.28 -2.42
C PHE A 95 -0.03 2.20 -1.32
N GLY A 96 -1.14 1.97 -0.61
CA GLY A 96 -1.23 0.97 0.46
C GLY A 96 -0.41 1.27 1.72
N ALA A 97 -0.96 2.06 2.65
CA ALA A 97 -0.48 2.07 4.03
C ALA A 97 -1.03 0.89 4.85
N ILE A 98 -2.31 0.57 4.64
CA ILE A 98 -3.02 -0.61 5.14
C ILE A 98 -4.05 -1.03 4.07
N GLY A 99 -4.33 -2.33 4.03
CA GLY A 99 -5.04 -2.94 2.92
C GLY A 99 -4.17 -3.05 1.66
N ASP A 100 -4.66 -3.72 0.62
CA ASP A 100 -3.89 -3.97 -0.59
C ASP A 100 -4.42 -3.16 -1.79
N PRO A 101 -3.61 -2.26 -2.38
CA PRO A 101 -4.04 -1.40 -3.48
C PRO A 101 -4.32 -2.17 -4.78
N ALA A 102 -3.88 -3.42 -4.91
CA ALA A 102 -4.21 -4.28 -6.03
C ALA A 102 -5.64 -4.84 -5.95
N ARG A 103 -6.33 -4.72 -4.80
CA ARG A 103 -7.75 -5.09 -4.63
C ARG A 103 -8.72 -3.95 -4.91
N VAL A 104 -8.24 -2.73 -5.05
CA VAL A 104 -9.05 -1.59 -5.52
C VAL A 104 -9.41 -1.80 -7.00
N ALA A 105 -10.54 -1.25 -7.45
CA ALA A 105 -10.94 -1.33 -8.85
C ALA A 105 -9.80 -0.96 -9.80
N ARG A 106 -9.54 -1.84 -10.78
CA ARG A 106 -8.44 -1.66 -11.74
C ARG A 106 -8.41 -0.29 -12.40
N CYS A 107 -9.57 0.20 -12.86
CA CYS A 107 -9.67 1.51 -13.51
C CYS A 107 -9.25 2.63 -12.56
N LYS A 108 -9.67 2.56 -11.29
CA LYS A 108 -9.34 3.54 -10.26
C LYS A 108 -7.85 3.52 -9.93
N THR A 109 -7.26 2.36 -9.66
CA THR A 109 -5.81 2.26 -9.36
C THR A 109 -4.97 2.80 -10.52
N ASN A 110 -5.32 2.46 -11.77
CA ASN A 110 -4.60 2.95 -12.94
C ASN A 110 -4.79 4.46 -13.16
N ALA A 111 -5.98 4.99 -12.92
CA ALA A 111 -6.25 6.43 -12.99
C ALA A 111 -5.41 7.19 -11.94
N ASP A 112 -5.38 6.71 -10.70
CA ASP A 112 -4.58 7.33 -9.64
C ASP A 112 -3.07 7.29 -9.94
N ILE A 113 -2.55 6.16 -10.45
CA ILE A 113 -1.14 6.04 -10.87
C ILE A 113 -0.82 7.05 -11.97
N SER A 114 -1.71 7.14 -12.98
CA SER A 114 -1.50 8.04 -14.13
C SER A 114 -1.55 9.50 -13.69
N TYR A 115 -2.50 9.84 -12.82
CA TYR A 115 -2.66 11.18 -12.29
C TYR A 115 -1.50 11.60 -11.38
N ALA A 116 -1.05 10.73 -10.46
CA ALA A 116 0.14 11.02 -9.66
C ALA A 116 1.38 11.30 -10.54
N ARG A 117 1.56 10.53 -11.61
CA ARG A 117 2.66 10.72 -12.56
C ARG A 117 2.53 12.01 -13.37
N SER A 118 1.32 12.39 -13.80
CA SER A 118 1.11 13.66 -14.52
C SER A 118 1.40 14.88 -13.65
N GLU A 119 1.15 14.77 -12.34
CA GLU A 119 1.49 15.78 -11.34
C GLU A 119 2.99 15.73 -10.91
N GLY A 120 3.80 14.90 -11.56
CA GLY A 120 5.25 14.82 -11.32
C GLY A 120 5.68 14.02 -10.09
N PHE A 121 4.75 13.27 -9.47
CA PHE A 121 5.07 12.42 -8.32
C PHE A 121 5.56 11.03 -8.77
N ARG A 122 6.55 10.50 -8.05
CA ARG A 122 6.93 9.08 -8.12
C ARG A 122 5.90 8.22 -7.39
N VAL A 123 5.66 7.01 -7.89
CA VAL A 123 4.73 6.05 -7.28
C VAL A 123 5.50 5.07 -6.40
N LEU A 124 5.11 4.96 -5.12
CA LEU A 124 5.61 3.95 -4.18
C LEU A 124 4.44 3.04 -3.79
N GLY A 125 4.36 1.84 -4.36
CA GLY A 125 3.30 0.89 -4.03
C GLY A 125 3.83 -0.52 -3.79
N TYR A 126 3.12 -1.27 -2.96
CA TYR A 126 3.43 -2.66 -2.63
C TYR A 126 2.14 -3.46 -2.69
N THR A 127 2.23 -4.74 -3.06
CA THR A 127 1.09 -5.67 -3.03
C THR A 127 1.55 -7.05 -2.59
N HIS A 128 0.78 -7.71 -1.71
CA HIS A 128 0.93 -9.15 -1.40
C HIS A 128 0.16 -10.02 -2.40
N HIS A 129 -0.76 -9.43 -3.19
CA HIS A 129 -1.54 -10.13 -4.21
C HIS A 129 -0.84 -10.18 -5.59
N TRP A 130 0.48 -10.05 -5.65
CA TRP A 130 1.25 -10.12 -6.90
C TRP A 130 1.11 -11.48 -7.63
N LYS A 131 0.73 -12.55 -6.92
CA LYS A 131 0.46 -13.88 -7.51
C LYS A 131 -0.90 -13.99 -8.21
N SER A 132 -1.83 -13.05 -8.00
CA SER A 132 -3.20 -13.10 -8.53
C SER A 132 -3.27 -12.70 -10.02
N GLU A 133 -2.50 -13.38 -10.86
CA GLU A 133 -2.48 -13.20 -12.31
C GLU A 133 -3.75 -13.76 -12.99
N PRO A 134 -4.18 -13.21 -14.14
CA PRO A 134 -3.56 -12.09 -14.88
C PRO A 134 -3.90 -10.71 -14.32
N HIS A 135 -4.67 -10.62 -13.23
CA HIS A 135 -5.31 -9.37 -12.81
C HIS A 135 -4.32 -8.31 -12.28
N ASN A 136 -3.17 -8.76 -11.74
CA ASN A 136 -2.19 -7.88 -11.09
C ASN A 136 -0.87 -7.71 -11.84
N GLY A 137 -0.57 -8.48 -12.89
CA GLY A 137 0.69 -8.34 -13.64
C GLY A 137 0.92 -6.96 -14.26
N ARG A 138 -0.16 -6.23 -14.56
CA ARG A 138 -0.11 -4.81 -14.99
C ARG A 138 0.54 -3.86 -13.98
N LEU A 139 0.58 -4.23 -12.69
CA LEU A 139 1.11 -3.38 -11.63
C LEU A 139 2.64 -3.50 -11.50
N LYS A 140 3.29 -4.43 -12.21
CA LYS A 140 4.75 -4.67 -12.15
C LYS A 140 5.60 -3.42 -12.39
N GLU A 141 5.11 -2.51 -13.23
CA GLU A 141 5.82 -1.26 -13.56
C GLU A 141 5.61 -0.14 -12.52
N SER A 142 4.73 -0.36 -11.54
CA SER A 142 4.34 0.68 -10.58
C SER A 142 4.54 0.23 -9.14
N PHE A 143 4.29 -1.04 -8.83
CA PHE A 143 4.32 -1.61 -7.50
C PHE A 143 5.37 -2.70 -7.38
N LEU A 144 5.88 -2.86 -6.16
CA LEU A 144 6.74 -3.97 -5.79
C LEU A 144 5.87 -5.15 -5.31
N ALA A 145 6.30 -6.36 -5.63
CA ALA A 145 5.80 -7.56 -4.98
C ALA A 145 6.34 -7.60 -3.55
N SER A 146 5.44 -7.53 -2.57
CA SER A 146 5.80 -7.74 -1.17
C SER A 146 5.88 -9.24 -0.90
N CYS A 147 7.03 -9.69 -0.42
CA CYS A 147 7.39 -11.08 -0.24
C CYS A 147 7.87 -11.34 1.19
N GLU A 148 7.41 -12.45 1.75
CA GLU A 148 7.63 -12.79 3.16
C GLU A 148 8.78 -13.78 3.30
N THR A 149 9.17 -14.41 2.18
CA THR A 149 10.30 -15.33 2.13
C THR A 149 11.15 -15.10 0.88
N MET A 150 12.40 -15.54 0.94
CA MET A 150 13.29 -15.51 -0.22
C MET A 150 12.80 -16.37 -1.38
N ALA A 151 12.09 -17.47 -1.09
CA ALA A 151 11.47 -18.28 -2.14
C ALA A 151 10.40 -17.49 -2.90
N GLN A 152 9.55 -16.74 -2.19
CA GLN A 152 8.56 -15.86 -2.80
C GLN A 152 9.22 -14.74 -3.62
N ALA A 153 10.29 -14.14 -3.10
CA ALA A 153 11.02 -13.09 -3.81
C ALA A 153 11.62 -13.59 -5.14
N ARG A 154 12.25 -14.78 -5.13
CA ARG A 154 12.76 -15.41 -6.37
C ARG A 154 11.64 -15.71 -7.36
N GLU A 155 10.50 -16.22 -6.89
CA GLU A 155 9.33 -16.45 -7.74
C GLU A 155 8.79 -15.15 -8.35
N ALA A 156 8.69 -14.07 -7.56
CA ALA A 156 8.24 -12.77 -8.03
C ALA A 156 9.19 -12.17 -9.08
N LEU A 157 10.52 -12.23 -8.84
CA LEU A 157 11.54 -11.82 -9.79
C LEU A 157 11.45 -12.61 -11.10
N ALA A 158 11.29 -13.94 -11.02
CA ALA A 158 11.12 -14.79 -12.20
C ALA A 158 9.85 -14.45 -13.01
N ARG A 159 8.87 -13.80 -12.39
CA ARG A 159 7.65 -13.30 -13.02
C ARG A 159 7.74 -11.83 -13.46
N GLY A 160 8.91 -11.20 -13.36
CA GLY A 160 9.16 -9.83 -13.79
C GLY A 160 8.72 -8.74 -12.80
N TRP A 161 8.50 -9.09 -11.53
CA TRP A 161 8.26 -8.09 -10.48
C TRP A 161 9.57 -7.57 -9.91
N LEU A 162 9.62 -6.29 -9.55
CA LEU A 162 10.53 -5.82 -8.50
C LEU A 162 10.01 -6.27 -7.14
N VAL A 163 10.91 -6.58 -6.20
CA VAL A 163 10.54 -7.21 -4.92
C VAL A 163 10.94 -6.38 -3.72
N SER A 164 10.11 -6.43 -2.69
CA SER A 164 10.42 -6.02 -1.32
C SER A 164 10.31 -7.25 -0.43
N VAL A 165 11.32 -7.52 0.40
CA VAL A 165 11.28 -8.65 1.34
C VAL A 165 11.26 -8.13 2.77
N ALA A 166 10.30 -8.60 3.56
CA ALA A 166 10.26 -8.32 4.99
C ALA A 166 11.05 -9.40 5.75
N GLY A 167 12.36 -9.21 5.92
CA GLY A 167 13.21 -10.14 6.68
C GLY A 167 14.69 -9.72 6.73
N PRO A 168 15.52 -10.40 7.53
CA PRO A 168 16.95 -10.09 7.68
C PRO A 168 17.79 -10.51 6.46
N GLU A 169 17.23 -11.33 5.57
CA GLU A 169 17.93 -11.85 4.39
C GLU A 169 17.89 -10.82 3.24
N SER A 170 19.02 -10.65 2.55
CA SER A 170 19.14 -9.74 1.39
C SER A 170 19.61 -10.48 0.13
N VAL A 171 19.16 -10.01 -1.04
CA VAL A 171 19.64 -10.48 -2.35
C VAL A 171 20.01 -9.31 -3.27
N PRO A 172 20.90 -9.52 -4.26
CA PRO A 172 21.18 -8.53 -5.29
C PRO A 172 19.89 -8.05 -5.98
N GLY A 173 19.71 -6.73 -6.07
CA GLY A 173 18.51 -6.10 -6.64
C GLY A 173 17.37 -5.83 -5.65
N MET A 174 17.52 -6.20 -4.38
CA MET A 174 16.54 -5.94 -3.33
C MET A 174 16.69 -4.53 -2.72
N VAL A 175 15.57 -3.84 -2.48
CA VAL A 175 15.55 -2.66 -1.61
C VAL A 175 15.29 -3.14 -0.17
N THR A 176 16.30 -3.05 0.70
CA THR A 176 16.17 -3.46 2.10
C THR A 176 15.36 -2.43 2.88
N CYS A 177 14.37 -2.87 3.66
CA CYS A 177 13.60 -1.99 4.52
C CYS A 177 14.53 -1.34 5.57
N PRO A 178 14.53 0.01 5.72
CA PRO A 178 15.41 0.71 6.66
C PRO A 178 15.26 0.25 8.12
N ASN A 179 14.11 -0.31 8.49
CA ASN A 179 13.84 -0.82 9.84
C ASN A 179 14.72 -2.03 10.21
N TYR A 180 15.15 -2.83 9.23
CA TYR A 180 16.08 -3.93 9.47
C TYR A 180 17.54 -3.46 9.46
N ALA A 181 17.84 -2.36 8.76
CA ALA A 181 19.18 -1.76 8.74
C ALA A 181 19.47 -0.86 9.97
N LYS A 182 18.43 -0.38 10.65
CA LYS A 182 18.50 0.46 11.87
C LYS A 182 17.46 0.00 12.91
N PRO A 183 17.73 -1.08 13.65
CA PRO A 183 16.77 -1.68 14.58
C PRO A 183 16.34 -0.74 15.72
N GLU A 184 17.14 0.28 16.06
CA GLU A 184 16.74 1.34 17.01
C GLU A 184 15.64 2.28 16.49
N VAL A 185 15.38 2.33 15.18
CA VAL A 185 14.29 3.11 14.58
C VAL A 185 13.10 2.19 14.30
N GLN A 186 12.43 1.74 15.36
CA GLN A 186 11.27 0.84 15.24
C GLN A 186 10.05 1.55 14.62
N CYS A 187 9.28 0.78 13.85
CA CYS A 187 7.97 1.16 13.30
C CYS A 187 6.91 1.29 14.41
N ASN A 188 7.01 2.29 15.28
CA ASN A 188 5.96 2.58 16.28
C ASN A 188 4.91 3.55 15.71
#